data_AF-A0A2V9CEV3-F1
#
_entry.id   AF-A0A2V9CEV3-F1
#
_cell.length_a   1.000
_cell.length_b   1.000
_cell.length_c   1.000
_cell.angle_alpha   90.00
_cell.angle_beta   90.00
_cell.angle_gamma   90.00
#
_symmetry.space_group_name_H-M   'P 1'
#
loop_
_entity.id
_entity.type
_entity.pdbx_description
1 polymer ?
#
loop_
_entity_poly.entity_id
_entity_poly.type
_entity_poly.pdbx_seq_one_letter_code
_entity_poly.pdbx_strand_id
1 'polypeptide(L)'
;MGATPYDGGVTFRVWAPFASDVQVQGDFNNWKPGTHLYSEGNGYWSADQSGAAVGQQYNYLITDIASGALLTHVDPYSRAFKTRGGPSLIAPSDTRYTDISYATPAWNEMVVYELHVGTFAIDKGLPQRGGTFASAATKL
;
A
#
# COMPACT_ATOMS: atom_id res chain seq x y z
N MET A 1 -3.94 8.94 -5.27
CA MET A 1 -4.09 8.62 -3.83
C MET A 1 -2.99 7.65 -3.45
N GLY A 2 -2.55 7.69 -2.21
CA GLY A 2 -1.41 6.94 -1.70
C GLY A 2 -0.06 7.46 -2.20
N ALA A 3 0.98 6.64 -2.03
CA ALA A 3 2.33 6.91 -2.52
C ALA A 3 2.49 6.54 -4.01
N THR A 4 2.82 7.51 -4.85
CA THR A 4 3.06 7.35 -6.30
C THR A 4 4.49 7.76 -6.64
N PRO A 5 5.40 6.80 -6.93
CA PRO A 5 6.76 7.11 -7.35
C PRO A 5 6.81 7.82 -8.71
N TYR A 6 7.73 8.77 -8.83
CA TYR A 6 8.15 9.42 -10.07
C TYR A 6 9.68 9.51 -10.11
N ASP A 7 10.26 10.05 -11.19
CA ASP A 7 11.71 10.18 -11.30
C ASP A 7 12.27 11.16 -10.26
N GLY A 8 13.07 10.64 -9.31
CA GLY A 8 13.68 11.43 -8.23
C GLY A 8 12.84 11.64 -6.96
N GLY A 9 11.62 11.09 -6.88
CA GLY A 9 10.79 11.26 -5.68
C GLY A 9 9.47 10.48 -5.68
N VAL A 10 8.63 10.80 -4.69
CA VAL A 10 7.32 10.18 -4.52
C VAL A 10 6.28 11.25 -4.17
N THR A 11 5.16 11.23 -4.87
CA THR A 11 3.98 12.01 -4.50
C THR A 11 3.18 11.22 -3.47
N PHE A 12 2.96 11.81 -2.30
CA PHE A 12 2.06 11.29 -1.28
C PHE A 12 0.73 12.03 -1.36
N ARG A 13 -0.40 11.31 -1.33
CA ARG A 13 -1.73 11.92 -1.36
C ARG A 13 -2.75 11.15 -0.52
N VAL A 14 -3.41 11.82 0.42
CA VAL A 14 -4.39 11.22 1.33
C VAL A 14 -5.64 12.08 1.46
N TRP A 15 -6.77 11.45 1.78
CA TRP A 15 -8.02 12.13 2.05
C TRP A 15 -8.25 12.14 3.56
N ALA A 16 -8.25 13.35 4.13
CA ALA A 16 -8.39 13.62 5.55
C ALA A 16 -9.16 14.94 5.73
N PRO A 17 -10.50 14.95 5.55
CA PRO A 17 -11.30 16.17 5.50
C PRO A 17 -11.41 16.93 6.82
N PHE A 18 -11.16 16.23 7.94
CA PHE A 18 -11.19 16.81 9.28
C PHE A 18 -9.78 16.99 9.86
N ALA A 19 -8.76 17.01 9.00
CA ALA A 19 -7.40 17.34 9.42
C ALA A 19 -7.21 18.85 9.43
N SER A 20 -6.50 19.36 10.44
CA SER A 20 -5.93 20.71 10.44
C SER A 20 -4.52 20.75 9.84
N ASP A 21 -3.79 19.65 9.94
CA ASP A 21 -2.45 19.46 9.35
C ASP A 21 -2.25 17.98 9.00
N VAL A 22 -1.55 17.73 7.90
CA VAL A 22 -1.17 16.38 7.47
C VAL A 22 0.31 16.38 7.14
N GLN A 23 1.05 15.42 7.68
CA GLN A 23 2.45 15.21 7.37
C GLN A 23 2.69 13.77 6.95
N VAL A 24 3.80 13.54 6.27
CA VAL A 24 4.32 12.19 5.99
C VAL A 24 5.66 12.00 6.69
N GLN A 25 5.85 10.84 7.30
CA GLN A 25 7.14 10.44 7.86
C GLN A 25 7.50 9.06 7.34
N GLY A 26 8.80 8.79 7.20
CA GLY A 26 9.28 7.52 6.71
C GLY A 26 10.79 7.42 6.70
N ASP A 27 11.32 6.39 6.05
CA ASP A 27 12.77 6.15 6.01
C ASP A 27 13.52 7.33 5.35
N PHE A 28 12.93 7.98 4.35
CA PHE A 28 13.52 9.13 3.64
C PHE A 28 13.78 10.36 4.50
N ASN A 29 13.09 10.52 5.64
CA ASN A 29 13.29 11.63 6.57
C ASN A 29 13.66 11.15 7.98
N ASN A 30 14.16 9.91 8.10
CA ASN A 30 14.52 9.28 9.37
C ASN A 30 13.38 9.27 10.40
N TRP A 31 12.14 9.08 9.94
CA TRP A 31 10.94 9.04 10.80
C TRP A 31 10.72 10.31 11.62
N LYS A 32 11.18 11.46 11.10
CA LYS A 32 10.96 12.75 11.74
C LYS A 32 9.70 13.41 11.17
N PRO A 33 8.85 13.98 12.02
CA PRO A 33 7.82 14.92 11.58
C PRO A 33 8.45 16.12 10.84
N GLY A 34 7.68 16.76 9.95
CA GLY A 34 8.10 17.99 9.28
C GLY A 34 7.94 18.00 7.75
N THR A 35 7.63 16.86 7.11
CA THR A 35 7.20 16.86 5.70
C THR A 35 5.69 17.11 5.65
N HIS A 36 5.28 18.37 5.57
CA HIS A 36 3.87 18.77 5.50
C HIS A 36 3.29 18.53 4.10
N LEU A 37 2.04 18.07 4.07
CA LEU A 37 1.22 17.99 2.87
C LEU A 37 0.39 19.28 2.74
N TYR A 38 0.17 19.70 1.50
CA TYR A 38 -0.65 20.84 1.17
C TYR A 38 -2.11 20.41 0.96
N SER A 39 -3.05 21.19 1.48
CA SER A 39 -4.46 20.97 1.19
C SER A 39 -4.76 21.33 -0.26
N GLU A 40 -5.34 20.39 -1.00
CA GLU A 40 -5.87 20.59 -2.36
C GLU A 40 -7.33 21.09 -2.33
N GLY A 41 -7.91 21.23 -1.13
CA GLY A 41 -9.36 21.42 -0.94
C GLY A 41 -10.13 20.09 -0.93
N ASN A 42 -11.41 20.16 -0.54
CA ASN A 42 -12.30 18.98 -0.41
C ASN A 42 -11.75 17.83 0.44
N GLY A 43 -10.87 18.16 1.40
CA GLY A 43 -10.23 17.20 2.30
C GLY A 43 -9.07 16.39 1.71
N TYR A 44 -8.63 16.69 0.49
CA TYR A 44 -7.44 16.08 -0.08
C TYR A 44 -6.17 16.82 0.33
N TRP A 45 -5.11 16.06 0.57
CA TRP A 45 -3.80 16.55 0.96
C TRP A 45 -2.74 15.88 0.11
N SER A 46 -1.74 16.62 -0.36
CA SER A 46 -0.61 16.05 -1.09
C SER A 46 0.71 16.79 -0.92
N ALA A 47 1.80 16.07 -1.15
CA ALA A 47 3.13 16.64 -1.29
C ALA A 47 4.02 15.74 -2.15
N ASP A 48 4.93 16.38 -2.86
CA ASP A 48 6.04 15.73 -3.53
C ASP A 48 7.24 15.70 -2.58
N GLN A 49 7.69 14.49 -2.25
CA GLN A 49 8.87 14.28 -1.43
C GLN A 49 10.03 13.83 -2.31
N SER A 50 10.97 14.75 -2.55
CA SER A 50 12.25 14.42 -3.17
C SER A 50 13.05 13.45 -2.31
N GLY A 51 13.78 12.53 -2.95
CA GLY A 51 14.62 11.53 -2.27
C GLY A 51 13.85 10.38 -1.60
N ALA A 52 12.51 10.43 -1.58
CA ALA A 52 11.72 9.24 -1.29
C ALA A 52 11.81 8.25 -2.46
N ALA A 53 11.87 6.95 -2.16
CA ALA A 53 12.13 5.91 -3.13
C ALA A 53 11.35 4.63 -2.84
N VAL A 54 11.14 3.82 -3.89
CA VAL A 54 10.52 2.50 -3.80
C VAL A 54 11.26 1.63 -2.76
N GLY A 55 10.49 0.92 -1.94
CA GLY A 55 11.01 0.05 -0.89
C GLY A 55 11.21 0.73 0.47
N GLN A 56 11.04 2.04 0.57
CA GLN A 56 11.02 2.75 1.85
C GLN A 56 9.65 2.66 2.53
N GLN A 57 9.67 2.64 3.85
CA GLN A 57 8.48 2.63 4.68
C GLN A 57 8.02 4.04 5.04
N TYR A 58 6.72 4.24 5.23
CA TYR A 58 6.13 5.52 5.59
C TYR A 58 4.78 5.38 6.33
N ASN A 59 4.38 6.45 7.02
CA ASN A 59 3.07 6.66 7.62
C ASN A 59 2.64 8.13 7.47
N TYR A 60 1.34 8.39 7.57
CA TYR A 60 0.80 9.73 7.72
C TYR A 60 0.69 10.11 9.21
N LEU A 61 1.02 11.36 9.50
CA LEU A 61 0.70 12.02 10.76
C LEU A 61 -0.44 13.00 10.46
N ILE A 62 -1.57 12.83 11.14
CA ILE A 62 -2.79 13.61 10.89
C ILE A 62 -3.15 14.31 12.20
N THR A 63 -3.20 15.64 12.16
CA THR A 63 -3.69 16.44 13.29
C THR A 63 -5.19 16.65 13.11
N ASP A 64 -5.99 16.16 14.05
CA ASP A 64 -7.44 16.33 14.04
C ASP A 64 -7.82 17.80 14.30
N ILE A 65 -8.74 18.34 13.50
CA ILE A 65 -9.14 19.75 13.57
C ILE A 65 -9.95 20.10 14.83
N ALA A 66 -10.69 19.14 15.39
CA ALA A 66 -11.59 19.38 16.52
C ALA A 66 -10.87 19.23 17.86
N SER A 67 -10.05 18.19 18.00
CA SER A 67 -9.36 17.82 19.25
C SER A 67 -7.91 18.30 19.30
N GLY A 68 -7.30 18.61 18.14
CA GLY A 68 -5.86 18.90 18.05
C GLY A 68 -4.98 17.66 18.25
N ALA A 69 -5.57 16.46 18.35
CA ALA A 69 -4.81 15.23 18.56
C ALA A 69 -3.99 14.87 17.31
N LEU A 70 -2.71 14.52 17.52
CA LEU A 70 -1.83 14.00 16.49
C LEU A 70 -1.96 12.48 16.41
N LEU A 71 -2.44 11.98 15.27
CA LEU A 71 -2.67 10.55 15.02
C LEU A 71 -1.70 10.03 13.97
N THR A 72 -1.17 8.82 14.18
CA THR A 72 -0.35 8.13 13.17
C THR A 72 -1.18 7.08 12.47
N HIS A 73 -1.25 7.14 11.15
CA HIS A 73 -2.00 6.20 10.32
C HIS A 73 -1.15 5.63 9.20
N VAL A 74 -1.34 4.34 8.92
CA VAL A 74 -0.90 3.73 7.66
C VAL A 74 -1.73 4.31 6.50
N ASP A 75 -1.17 4.29 5.30
CA ASP A 75 -1.89 4.72 4.10
C ASP A 75 -3.05 3.76 3.79
N PRO A 76 -4.32 4.23 3.74
CA PRO A 76 -5.44 3.41 3.28
C PRO A 76 -5.28 2.91 1.85
N TYR A 77 -4.49 3.61 1.03
CA TYR A 77 -4.16 3.27 -0.35
C TYR A 77 -2.78 2.57 -0.47
N SER A 78 -2.24 2.06 0.64
CA SER A 78 -0.96 1.35 0.62
C SER A 78 -1.03 0.14 -0.31
N ARG A 79 -0.08 0.07 -1.24
CA ARG A 79 0.03 -1.02 -2.22
C ARG A 79 0.90 -2.18 -1.73
N ALA A 80 1.65 -1.98 -0.65
CA ALA A 80 2.52 -3.01 -0.09
C ALA A 80 2.82 -2.76 1.40
N PHE A 81 3.18 -3.84 2.11
CA PHE A 81 3.66 -3.81 3.49
C PHE A 81 4.85 -4.75 3.63
N LYS A 82 5.84 -4.37 4.44
CA LYS A 82 6.99 -5.24 4.74
C LYS A 82 6.64 -6.28 5.82
N THR A 83 5.83 -5.89 6.79
CA THR A 83 5.42 -6.71 7.93
C THR A 83 3.96 -6.49 8.26
N ARG A 84 3.31 -7.51 8.84
CA ARG A 84 1.90 -7.40 9.28
C ARG A 84 1.77 -6.33 10.36
N GLY A 85 0.82 -5.41 10.16
CA GLY A 85 0.60 -4.28 11.09
C GLY A 85 1.70 -3.23 11.11
N GLY A 86 2.70 -3.34 10.21
CA GLY A 86 3.76 -2.36 10.07
C GLY A 86 3.37 -1.16 9.22
N PRO A 87 4.28 -0.18 9.07
CA PRO A 87 4.08 0.97 8.20
C PRO A 87 3.86 0.58 6.73
N SER A 88 3.27 1.51 5.98
CA SER A 88 3.07 1.36 4.54
C SER A 88 4.40 1.33 3.80
N LEU A 89 4.48 0.62 2.68
CA LEU A 89 5.68 0.53 1.84
C LEU A 89 5.44 1.25 0.52
N ILE A 90 6.41 2.07 0.09
CA ILE A 90 6.38 2.69 -1.23
C ILE A 90 6.60 1.58 -2.27
N ALA A 91 5.52 1.22 -2.98
CA ALA A 91 5.53 0.18 -4.01
C ALA A 91 5.86 0.77 -5.40
N PRO A 92 6.49 0.00 -6.29
CA PRO A 92 6.69 0.41 -7.69
C PRO A 92 5.34 0.68 -8.37
N SER A 93 5.32 1.55 -9.36
CA SER A 93 4.11 1.95 -10.10
C SER A 93 3.67 0.92 -11.16
N ASP A 94 4.55 -0.02 -11.53
CA ASP A 94 4.32 -0.97 -12.60
C ASP A 94 4.18 -2.41 -12.10
N THR A 95 3.15 -3.09 -12.60
CA THR A 95 3.10 -4.54 -12.64
C THR A 95 2.60 -4.89 -14.03
N ARG A 96 3.42 -5.60 -14.80
CA ARG A 96 3.06 -6.02 -16.16
C ARG A 96 2.49 -7.43 -16.12
N TYR A 97 1.24 -7.57 -16.53
CA TYR A 97 0.66 -8.87 -16.85
C TYR A 97 1.28 -9.37 -18.15
N THR A 98 1.79 -10.60 -18.13
CA THR A 98 2.43 -11.21 -19.30
C THR A 98 1.47 -12.08 -20.11
N ASP A 99 0.39 -12.56 -19.50
CA ASP A 99 -0.65 -13.34 -20.17
C ASP A 99 -1.91 -12.50 -20.34
N ILE A 100 -2.19 -12.12 -21.58
CA ILE A 100 -3.38 -11.35 -21.99
C ILE A 100 -4.35 -12.20 -22.81
N SER A 101 -4.13 -13.51 -22.90
CA SER A 101 -4.90 -14.41 -23.77
C SER A 101 -6.18 -14.96 -23.11
N TYR A 102 -6.34 -14.76 -21.79
CA TYR A 102 -7.50 -15.23 -21.05
C TYR A 102 -8.80 -14.56 -21.52
N ALA A 103 -9.80 -15.39 -21.81
CA ALA A 103 -11.19 -14.97 -22.02
C ALA A 103 -12.09 -15.66 -20.99
N THR A 104 -12.90 -14.88 -20.27
CA THR A 104 -13.85 -15.42 -19.29
C THR A 104 -14.89 -16.31 -20.01
N PRO A 105 -15.07 -17.58 -19.58
CA PRO A 105 -16.07 -18.47 -20.18
C PRO A 105 -17.50 -17.97 -19.95
N ALA A 106 -18.45 -18.47 -20.74
CA ALA A 106 -19.86 -18.18 -20.52
C ALA A 106 -20.32 -18.69 -19.15
N TRP A 107 -21.32 -18.02 -18.56
CA TRP A 107 -21.81 -18.37 -17.21
C TRP A 107 -22.23 -19.83 -17.05
N ASN A 108 -22.81 -20.43 -18.10
CA ASN A 108 -23.24 -21.82 -18.12
C ASN A 108 -22.10 -22.84 -18.35
N GLU A 109 -20.89 -22.36 -18.60
CA GLU A 109 -19.66 -23.15 -18.79
C GLU A 109 -18.65 -22.90 -17.65
N MET A 110 -18.95 -21.97 -16.75
CA MET A 110 -18.06 -21.57 -15.65
C MET A 110 -18.28 -22.45 -14.42
N VAL A 111 -17.19 -23.04 -13.92
CA VAL A 111 -17.14 -23.70 -12.60
C VAL A 111 -16.14 -22.94 -11.73
N VAL A 112 -16.60 -22.41 -10.59
CA VAL A 112 -15.76 -21.65 -9.66
C VAL A 112 -15.25 -22.55 -8.55
N TYR A 113 -13.94 -22.56 -8.34
CA TYR A 113 -13.30 -23.22 -7.19
C TYR A 113 -12.80 -22.17 -6.20
N GLU A 114 -13.50 -22.05 -5.06
CA GLU A 114 -13.07 -21.18 -3.97
C GLU A 114 -11.92 -21.84 -3.19
N LEU A 115 -10.81 -21.12 -3.02
CA LEU A 115 -9.65 -21.60 -2.28
C LEU A 115 -9.06 -20.52 -1.39
N HIS A 116 -8.47 -20.95 -0.27
CA HIS A 116 -7.66 -20.10 0.59
C HIS A 116 -6.17 -20.43 0.40
N VAL A 117 -5.40 -19.50 -0.17
CA VAL A 117 -3.98 -19.69 -0.54
C VAL A 117 -3.14 -20.22 0.62
N GLY A 118 -3.35 -19.66 1.81
CA GLY A 118 -2.57 -20.02 3.00
C GLY A 118 -2.74 -21.45 3.48
N THR A 119 -3.87 -22.10 3.18
CA THR A 119 -4.17 -23.49 3.62
C THR A 119 -4.14 -24.50 2.49
N PHE A 120 -4.45 -24.08 1.26
CA PHE A 120 -4.47 -24.94 0.06
C PHE A 120 -3.08 -25.50 -0.30
N ALA A 121 -2.07 -24.62 -0.26
CA ALA A 121 -0.73 -24.95 -0.74
C ALA A 121 0.33 -24.90 0.38
N ILE A 122 -0.02 -25.40 1.57
CA ILE A 122 0.92 -25.52 2.70
C ILE A 122 2.10 -26.40 2.27
N ASP A 123 3.30 -25.84 2.37
CA ASP A 123 4.54 -26.59 2.34
C ASP A 123 4.91 -27.01 3.76
N LYS A 124 4.90 -28.32 4.04
CA LYS A 124 5.21 -28.87 5.35
C LYS A 124 6.71 -28.86 5.67
N GLY A 125 7.57 -28.56 4.69
CA GLY A 125 9.02 -28.50 4.83
C GLY A 125 9.57 -27.10 5.11
N LEU A 126 8.76 -26.04 4.98
CA LEU A 126 9.19 -24.66 5.20
C LEU A 126 8.82 -24.14 6.60
N PRO A 127 9.67 -23.30 7.22
CA PRO A 127 9.37 -22.68 8.51
C PRO A 127 8.21 -21.67 8.46
N GLN A 128 7.81 -21.23 7.26
CA GLN A 128 6.66 -20.35 7.04
C GLN A 128 5.36 -21.14 7.18
N ARG A 129 4.53 -20.74 8.14
CA ARG A 129 3.22 -21.36 8.40
C ARG A 129 2.18 -20.92 7.36
N GLY A 130 2.27 -21.42 6.12
CA GLY A 130 1.21 -21.26 5.12
C GLY A 130 1.67 -21.40 3.67
N GLY A 131 0.71 -21.67 2.78
CA GLY A 131 0.93 -21.59 1.34
C GLY A 131 1.14 -20.16 0.85
N THR A 132 1.84 -20.02 -0.27
CA THR A 132 2.09 -18.74 -0.96
C THR A 132 1.39 -18.74 -2.31
N PHE A 133 1.31 -17.57 -2.98
CA PHE A 133 0.82 -17.52 -4.36
C PHE A 133 1.65 -18.42 -5.29
N ALA A 134 2.97 -18.48 -5.09
CA ALA A 134 3.85 -19.35 -5.87
C ALA A 134 3.55 -20.84 -5.65
N SER A 135 3.36 -21.28 -4.40
CA SER A 135 3.04 -22.69 -4.13
C SER A 135 1.63 -23.07 -4.57
N ALA A 136 0.67 -22.14 -4.51
CA ALA A 136 -0.66 -22.36 -5.06
C ALA A 136 -0.62 -22.52 -6.58
N ALA A 137 0.14 -21.67 -7.29
CA ALA A 137 0.30 -21.74 -8.74
C ALA A 137 0.93 -23.06 -9.22
N THR A 138 1.78 -23.72 -8.41
CA THR A 138 2.33 -25.04 -8.77
C THR A 138 1.33 -26.21 -8.64
N LYS A 139 0.18 -25.99 -7.99
CA LYS A 139 -0.85 -27.01 -7.75
C LYS A 139 -2.11 -26.82 -8.61
N LEU A 140 -2.17 -25.73 -9.37
CA LEU A 140 -3.23 -25.39 -10.33
C LEU A 140 -2.71 -25.65 -11.74
#